data_AF-A0A804MLU2-F1
#
_entry.id   AF-A0A804MLU2-F1
#
_cell.length_a   1.000
_cell.length_b   1.000
_cell.length_c   1.000
_cell.angle_alpha   90.00
_cell.angle_beta   90.00
_cell.angle_gamma   90.00
#
_symmetry.space_group_name_H-M   'P 1'
#
loop_
_entity.id
_entity.type
_entity.pdbx_description
1 polymer ?
#
loop_
_entity_poly.entity_id
_entity_poly.type
_entity_poly.pdbx_seq_one_letter_code
_entity_poly.pdbx_strand_id
1 'polypeptide(L)'
;MAAAALREQLNALLSSMFASGLVDEQFQQLQMLQEDGGTPGFVAEVVTLFCDDADRIISELAALLDQPIVDFDKVDAYVHQLKGSSAR
;
A
#
# COMPACT_ATOMS: atom_id res chain seq x y z
N MET A 1 23.93 16.12 -10.88
CA MET A 1 23.51 15.42 -12.11
C MET A 1 22.75 14.14 -11.78
N ALA A 2 23.35 13.14 -11.10
CA ALA A 2 22.65 11.88 -10.75
C ALA A 2 21.39 12.04 -9.87
N ALA A 3 21.45 12.87 -8.82
CA ALA A 3 20.31 13.08 -7.92
C ALA A 3 19.09 13.71 -8.62
N ALA A 4 19.32 14.59 -9.60
CA ALA A 4 18.25 15.20 -10.38
C ALA A 4 17.56 14.17 -11.29
N ALA A 5 18.35 13.31 -11.94
CA ALA A 5 17.82 12.22 -12.77
C ALA A 5 17.01 11.21 -11.94
N LEU A 6 17.47 10.86 -10.72
CA LEU A 6 16.72 9.98 -9.81
C LEU A 6 15.39 10.61 -9.38
N ARG A 7 15.37 11.92 -9.11
CA ARG A 7 14.14 12.63 -8.77
C ARG A 7 13.15 12.62 -9.94
N GLU A 8 13.63 12.82 -11.15
CA GLU A 8 12.81 12.79 -12.37
C GLU A 8 12.20 11.40 -12.60
N GLN A 9 12.99 10.33 -12.42
CA GLN A 9 12.51 8.95 -12.50
C GLN A 9 11.43 8.65 -11.45
N LEU A 10 11.63 9.09 -10.20
CA LEU A 10 10.64 8.92 -9.13
C LEU A 10 9.32 9.63 -9.47
N ASN A 11 9.41 10.87 -9.93
CA ASN A 11 8.22 11.65 -10.30
C ASN A 11 7.47 11.02 -11.49
N ALA A 12 8.20 10.48 -12.47
CA ALA A 12 7.62 9.76 -13.60
C ALA A 12 6.91 8.48 -13.16
N LEU A 13 7.52 7.70 -12.27
CA LEU A 13 6.91 6.50 -11.68
C LEU A 13 5.61 6.84 -10.96
N LEU A 14 5.64 7.80 -10.04
CA LEU A 14 4.46 8.24 -9.29
C LEU A 14 3.35 8.71 -10.24
N SER A 15 3.68 9.54 -11.22
CA SER A 15 2.73 10.00 -12.23
C SER A 15 2.06 8.85 -12.98
N SER A 16 2.83 7.80 -13.32
CA SER A 16 2.29 6.61 -13.98
C SER A 16 1.36 5.79 -13.08
N MET A 17 1.64 5.73 -11.77
CA MET A 17 0.79 5.02 -10.80
C MET A 17 -0.56 5.72 -10.62
N PHE A 18 -0.58 7.05 -10.52
CA PHE A 18 -1.83 7.81 -10.51
C PHE A 18 -2.60 7.68 -11.83
N ALA A 19 -1.91 7.79 -12.98
CA ALA A 19 -2.56 7.71 -14.29
C ALA A 19 -3.17 6.33 -14.59
N SER A 20 -2.62 5.26 -14.01
CA SER A 20 -3.15 3.89 -14.13
C SER A 20 -4.18 3.54 -13.06
N GLY A 21 -4.42 4.41 -12.07
CA GLY A 21 -5.33 4.16 -10.95
C GLY A 21 -4.80 3.17 -9.91
N LEU A 22 -3.48 2.96 -9.85
CA LEU A 22 -2.85 2.12 -8.83
C LEU A 22 -2.86 2.78 -7.44
N VAL A 23 -2.82 4.11 -7.41
CA VAL A 23 -2.91 4.94 -6.20
C VAL A 23 -3.85 6.10 -6.45
N ASP A 24 -4.41 6.65 -5.38
CA ASP A 24 -5.40 7.72 -5.41
C ASP A 24 -5.03 8.88 -4.48
N GLU A 25 -6.00 9.76 -4.22
CA GLU A 25 -5.86 10.95 -3.39
C GLU A 25 -5.34 10.65 -1.97
N GLN A 26 -5.53 9.45 -1.42
CA GLN A 26 -5.01 9.10 -0.09
C GLN A 26 -3.51 8.94 -0.10
N PHE A 27 -2.95 8.34 -1.17
CA PHE A 27 -1.50 8.28 -1.33
C PHE A 27 -0.89 9.68 -1.45
N GLN A 28 -1.58 10.61 -2.12
CA GLN A 28 -1.16 12.01 -2.19
C GLN A 28 -1.13 12.66 -0.79
N GLN A 29 -2.11 12.37 0.08
CA GLN A 29 -2.12 12.87 1.46
C GLN A 29 -0.91 12.38 2.27
N LEU A 30 -0.49 11.12 2.09
CA LEU A 30 0.74 10.60 2.73
C LEU A 30 1.98 11.38 2.30
N GLN A 31 2.06 11.76 1.02
CA GLN A 31 3.15 12.60 0.52
C GLN A 31 3.12 13.99 1.14
N MET A 32 1.95 14.62 1.26
CA MET A 32 1.78 15.93 1.91
C MET A 32 2.18 15.88 3.38
N LEU A 33 1.79 14.84 4.12
CA LEU A 33 2.18 14.66 5.52
C LEU A 33 3.71 14.57 5.69
N GLN A 34 4.40 13.93 4.75
CA GLN A 34 5.86 13.87 4.76
C GLN A 34 6.48 15.26 4.54
N GLU A 35 5.95 16.01 3.58
CA GLU A 35 6.42 17.36 3.25
C GLU A 35 6.19 18.34 4.41
N ASP A 36 5.00 18.31 5.02
CA ASP A 36 4.62 19.18 6.13
C ASP A 36 5.33 18.84 7.44
N GLY A 37 5.48 17.53 7.74
CA GLY A 37 6.09 17.04 8.96
C GLY A 37 7.62 17.10 8.94
N GLY A 38 8.23 17.24 7.76
CA GLY A 38 9.69 17.22 7.61
C GLY A 38 10.33 15.89 8.02
N THR A 39 9.58 14.79 7.96
CA THR A 39 10.01 13.43 8.36
C THR A 39 10.45 12.65 7.12
N PRO A 40 11.71 12.74 6.67
CA PRO A 40 12.14 12.04 5.46
C PRO A 40 11.96 10.53 5.62
N GLY A 41 11.36 9.89 4.62
CA GLY A 41 11.16 8.44 4.60
C GLY A 41 9.80 7.96 5.12
N PHE A 42 8.97 8.85 5.68
CA PHE A 42 7.63 8.50 6.17
C PHE A 42 6.80 7.68 5.17
N VAL A 43 6.71 8.12 3.91
CA VAL A 43 5.94 7.40 2.87
C VAL A 43 6.54 6.01 2.61
N ALA A 44 7.86 5.90 2.61
CA ALA A 44 8.53 4.61 2.38
C ALA A 44 8.27 3.63 3.54
N GLU A 45 8.24 4.13 4.79
CA GLU A 45 7.91 3.32 5.97
C GLU A 45 6.45 2.84 5.92
N VAL A 46 5.50 3.72 5.57
CA VAL A 46 4.08 3.35 5.43
C VAL A 46 3.88 2.29 4.34
N VAL A 47 4.51 2.47 3.16
CA VAL A 47 4.43 1.49 2.08
C VAL A 47 5.05 0.15 2.48
N THR A 48 6.17 0.16 3.20
CA THR A 48 6.81 -1.07 3.69
C THR A 48 5.90 -1.82 4.66
N LEU A 49 5.31 -1.09 5.63
CA LEU A 49 4.36 -1.67 6.58
C LEU A 49 3.11 -2.23 5.88
N PHE A 50 2.58 -1.51 4.88
CA PHE A 50 1.47 -2.00 4.07
C PHE A 50 1.82 -3.29 3.34
N CYS A 51 2.99 -3.37 2.70
CA CYS A 51 3.43 -4.59 2.01
C CYS A 51 3.54 -5.79 2.96
N ASP A 52 4.13 -5.59 4.14
CA ASP A 52 4.27 -6.65 5.15
C ASP A 52 2.91 -7.15 5.67
N ASP A 53 1.97 -6.24 5.97
CA ASP A 53 0.64 -6.64 6.44
C ASP A 53 -0.21 -7.26 5.33
N ALA A 54 -0.13 -6.73 4.10
CA ALA A 54 -0.85 -7.27 2.95
C ALA A 54 -0.39 -8.69 2.61
N ASP A 55 0.92 -8.97 2.61
CA ASP A 55 1.45 -10.32 2.36
C ASP A 55 0.96 -11.33 3.41
N ARG A 56 0.99 -10.92 4.69
CA ARG A 56 0.44 -11.71 5.80
C ARG A 56 -1.04 -12.00 5.60
N ILE A 57 -1.85 -10.98 5.30
CA ILE A 57 -3.31 -11.14 5.12
C ILE A 57 -3.61 -12.04 3.92
N ILE A 58 -2.92 -11.84 2.79
CA ILE A 58 -3.10 -12.66 1.59
C ILE A 58 -2.73 -14.13 1.88
N SER A 59 -1.67 -14.37 2.65
CA SER A 59 -1.27 -15.72 3.07
C SER A 59 -2.33 -16.39 3.95
N GLU A 60 -2.91 -15.65 4.91
CA GLU A 60 -4.00 -16.14 5.77
C GLU A 60 -5.27 -16.44 4.95
N LEU A 61 -5.62 -15.56 4.01
CA LEU A 61 -6.74 -15.77 3.09
C LEU A 61 -6.52 -17.04 2.24
N ALA A 62 -5.33 -17.23 1.69
CA ALA A 62 -5.00 -18.43 0.93
C ALA A 62 -5.17 -19.70 1.77
N ALA A 63 -4.67 -19.70 3.01
CA ALA A 63 -4.79 -20.84 3.92
C ALA A 63 -6.24 -21.16 4.33
N LEU A 64 -7.08 -20.13 4.51
CA LEU A 64 -8.51 -20.29 4.80
C LEU A 64 -9.29 -20.85 3.60
N LEU A 65 -8.96 -20.38 2.40
CA LEU A 65 -9.62 -20.80 1.17
C LEU A 65 -9.21 -22.22 0.71
N ASP A 66 -8.07 -22.72 1.17
CA ASP A 66 -7.61 -24.10 0.90
C ASP A 66 -8.27 -25.15 1.82
N GLN A 67 -9.08 -24.73 2.81
CA GLN A 67 -9.78 -25.66 3.70
C GLN A 67 -10.94 -26.38 2.98
N PRO A 68 -11.22 -27.67 3.28
CA PRO A 68 -12.35 -28.39 2.70
C PRO A 68 -13.73 -27.76 2.99
N ILE A 69 -13.86 -27.09 4.13
CA ILE A 69 -15.02 -26.28 4.50
C ILE A 69 -14.48 -24.90 4.87
N VAL A 70 -14.82 -23.89 4.07
CA VAL A 70 -14.32 -22.52 4.23
C VAL A 70 -15.10 -21.79 5.33
N ASP A 71 -14.36 -21.18 6.25
CA ASP A 71 -14.90 -20.27 7.26
C ASP A 71 -15.03 -18.85 6.66
N PHE A 72 -16.19 -18.56 6.06
CA PHE A 72 -16.42 -17.30 5.37
C PHE A 72 -16.48 -16.08 6.30
N ASP A 73 -16.81 -16.26 7.59
CA ASP A 73 -16.79 -15.17 8.56
C ASP A 73 -15.35 -14.70 8.79
N LYS A 74 -14.38 -15.62 8.85
CA LYS A 74 -12.96 -15.25 8.92
C LYS A 74 -12.42 -14.68 7.61
N VAL A 75 -12.84 -15.22 6.47
CA VAL A 75 -12.45 -14.68 5.16
C VAL A 75 -12.93 -13.22 5.04
N ASP A 76 -14.19 -12.93 5.39
CA ASP A 76 -14.73 -11.57 5.36
C ASP A 76 -13.94 -10.63 6.28
N ALA A 77 -13.60 -11.08 7.50
CA ALA A 77 -12.80 -10.28 8.43
C ALA A 77 -11.41 -9.91 7.85
N TYR A 78 -10.72 -10.86 7.21
CA TYR A 78 -9.42 -10.60 6.59
C TYR A 78 -9.52 -9.73 5.34
N VAL A 79 -10.54 -9.94 4.49
CA VAL A 79 -10.80 -9.06 3.33
C VAL A 79 -11.13 -7.64 3.80
N HIS A 80 -11.89 -7.49 4.89
CA HIS A 80 -12.19 -6.20 5.49
C HIS A 80 -10.92 -5.51 6.00
N GLN A 81 -10.02 -6.25 6.66
CA GLN A 81 -8.73 -5.72 7.09
C GLN A 81 -7.90 -5.25 5.87
N LEU A 82 -7.79 -6.09 4.84
CA LEU A 82 -7.03 -5.75 3.63
C LEU A 82 -7.59 -4.49 2.97
N LYS A 83 -8.91 -4.42 2.77
CA LYS A 83 -9.60 -3.24 2.25
C LYS A 83 -9.28 -2.00 3.09
N GLY A 84 -9.34 -2.13 4.41
CA GLY A 84 -9.04 -1.03 5.33
C GLY A 84 -7.59 -0.56 5.21
N SER A 85 -6.64 -1.48 5.08
CA SER A 85 -5.21 -1.16 4.92
C SER A 85 -4.88 -0.55 3.56
N SER A 86 -5.56 -0.95 2.49
CA SER A 86 -5.35 -0.42 1.13
C SER A 86 -5.91 0.98 0.91
N ALA A 87 -6.89 1.39 1.72
CA ALA A 87 -7.58 2.68 1.60
C ALA A 87 -7.11 3.73 2.62
N ARG A 88 -6.19 3.36 3.53
CA ARG A 88 -5.67 4.21 4.60
C ARG A 88 -4.30 4.77 4.25
#